data_AF-A0A1C6QNI8-F1
#
_entry.id   AF-A0A1C6QNI8-F1
#
_cell.length_a   1.000
_cell.length_b   1.000
_cell.length_c   1.000
_cell.angle_alpha   90.00
_cell.angle_beta   90.00
_cell.angle_gamma   90.00
#
_symmetry.space_group_name_H-M   'P 1'
#
loop_
_entity.id
_entity.type
_entity.pdbx_description
1 polymer ?
#
loop_
_entity_poly.entity_id
_entity_poly.type
_entity_poly.pdbx_seq_one_letter_code
_entity_poly.pdbx_strand_id
1 'polypeptide(L)'
;LRQVEAGRLDVAAGRDAGARLLGMSPRPSGVFCANDLLALGVLQALYGAGVSVPGEVALVGYDDIEFAAAAAVPLTSVRQPAFRMGRAAADLLIEETGENSGGHEHQRIVLQPELVVRRSSIPVRT
;
A
#
# COMPACT_ATOMS: atom_id res chain seq x y z
N LEU A 1 0.47 -17.43 3.84
CA LEU A 1 1.01 -16.29 3.06
C LEU A 1 2.53 -16.42 3.01
N ARG A 2 3.19 -16.05 1.91
CA ARG A 2 4.66 -15.93 1.85
C ARG A 2 5.04 -14.47 2.03
N GLN A 3 6.08 -14.18 2.81
CA GLN A 3 6.57 -12.83 3.05
C GLN A 3 7.87 -12.59 2.26
N VAL A 4 7.97 -11.42 1.64
CA VAL A 4 9.19 -10.93 1.01
C VAL A 4 9.56 -9.64 1.71
N GLU A 5 10.64 -9.66 2.49
CA GLU A 5 11.05 -8.50 3.28
C GLU A 5 11.68 -7.43 2.40
N ALA A 6 11.23 -6.18 2.57
CA ALA A 6 11.86 -5.01 1.99
C ALA A 6 12.43 -4.16 3.13
N GLY A 7 13.73 -3.82 3.07
CA GLY A 7 14.38 -3.03 4.12
C GLY A 7 14.00 -1.55 4.11
N ARG A 8 13.27 -1.09 3.09
CA ARG A 8 12.81 0.29 2.90
C ARG A 8 11.43 0.29 2.24
N LEU A 9 10.69 1.39 2.37
CA LEU A 9 9.36 1.59 1.79
C LEU A 9 9.41 2.45 0.51
N ASP A 10 10.37 2.18 -0.37
CA ASP A 10 10.59 2.94 -1.60
C ASP A 10 10.51 2.07 -2.87
N VAL A 11 10.50 2.72 -4.03
CA VAL A 11 10.38 2.05 -5.34
C VAL A 11 11.56 1.12 -5.62
N ALA A 12 12.77 1.47 -5.16
CA ALA A 12 13.95 0.64 -5.39
C ALA A 12 13.84 -0.70 -4.64
N ALA A 13 13.48 -0.66 -3.36
CA ALA A 13 13.22 -1.86 -2.56
C ALA A 13 12.04 -2.68 -3.12
N GLY A 14 11.05 -2.01 -3.72
CA GLY A 14 9.96 -2.66 -4.43
C GLY A 14 10.44 -3.45 -5.65
N ARG A 15 11.36 -2.89 -6.45
CA ARG A 15 11.97 -3.60 -7.58
C ARG A 15 12.76 -4.83 -7.11
N ASP A 16 13.54 -4.69 -6.05
CA ASP A 16 14.32 -5.80 -5.47
C ASP A 16 13.40 -6.91 -4.93
N ALA A 17 12.27 -6.55 -4.31
CA ALA A 17 11.23 -7.49 -3.92
C ALA A 17 10.59 -8.17 -5.14
N GLY A 18 10.27 -7.42 -6.19
CA GLY A 18 9.75 -7.93 -7.45
C GLY A 18 10.68 -8.95 -8.11
N ALA A 19 11.99 -8.66 -8.15
CA ALA A 19 12.99 -9.60 -8.67
C ALA A 19 13.02 -10.93 -7.90
N ARG A 20 12.94 -10.87 -6.56
CA ARG A 20 12.85 -12.08 -5.72
C ARG A 20 11.54 -12.84 -5.94
N LEU A 21 10.42 -12.15 -6.10
CA LEU A 21 9.12 -12.74 -6.41
C LEU A 21 9.13 -13.47 -7.75
N LEU A 22 9.80 -12.91 -8.77
CA LEU A 22 9.92 -13.50 -10.10
C LEU A 22 10.64 -14.85 -10.10
N GLY A 23 11.63 -15.01 -9.20
CA GLY A 23 12.39 -16.24 -9.00
C GLY A 23 11.69 -17.33 -8.19
N MET A 24 10.48 -17.09 -7.67
CA MET A 24 9.75 -18.09 -6.87
C MET A 24 9.08 -19.17 -7.74
N SER A 25 9.03 -20.40 -7.21
CA SER A 25 8.25 -21.51 -7.78
C SER A 25 7.45 -22.25 -6.69
N PRO A 26 6.11 -22.33 -6.79
CA PRO A 26 5.28 -21.55 -7.70
C PRO A 26 5.38 -20.05 -7.39
N ARG A 27 5.30 -19.23 -8.45
CA ARG A 27 5.16 -17.77 -8.33
C ARG A 27 3.78 -17.44 -7.76
N PRO A 28 3.65 -16.45 -6.86
CA PRO A 28 2.34 -16.03 -6.37
C PRO A 28 1.51 -15.38 -7.48
N SER A 29 0.20 -15.65 -7.50
CA SER A 29 -0.76 -15.00 -8.40
C SER A 29 -1.25 -13.64 -7.89
N GLY A 30 -0.81 -13.23 -6.70
CA GLY A 30 -1.21 -11.97 -6.07
C GLY A 30 -0.17 -11.49 -5.08
N VAL A 31 0.06 -10.17 -5.06
CA VAL A 31 1.01 -9.50 -4.17
C VAL A 31 0.31 -8.32 -3.50
N PHE A 32 0.42 -8.25 -2.18
CA PHE A 32 0.04 -7.09 -1.38
C PHE A 32 1.31 -6.44 -0.83
N CYS A 33 1.53 -5.17 -1.19
CA CYS A 33 2.69 -4.40 -0.78
C CYS A 33 2.35 -3.52 0.42
N ALA A 34 3.35 -3.27 1.30
CA ALA A 34 3.16 -2.46 2.49
C ALA A 34 2.87 -0.97 2.19
N ASN A 35 3.24 -0.48 1.00
CA ASN A 35 2.85 0.82 0.48
C ASN A 35 2.85 0.86 -1.05
N ASP A 36 2.34 1.96 -1.61
CA ASP A 36 2.25 2.17 -3.06
C ASP A 36 3.62 2.33 -3.73
N LEU A 37 4.62 2.89 -3.04
CA LEU A 37 5.97 3.00 -3.62
C LEU A 37 6.60 1.62 -3.84
N LEU A 38 6.47 0.71 -2.87
CA LEU A 38 6.85 -0.68 -3.04
C LEU A 38 6.06 -1.35 -4.17
N ALA A 39 4.74 -1.14 -4.22
CA ALA A 39 3.90 -1.68 -5.29
C ALA A 39 4.34 -1.19 -6.67
N LEU A 40 4.65 0.11 -6.84
CA LEU A 40 5.20 0.66 -8.08
C LEU A 40 6.53 0.01 -8.45
N GLY A 41 7.40 -0.25 -7.48
CA GLY A 41 8.66 -0.97 -7.72
C GLY A 41 8.44 -2.42 -8.16
N VAL A 42 7.52 -3.13 -7.51
CA VAL A 42 7.13 -4.49 -7.89
C VAL A 42 6.54 -4.49 -9.31
N LEU A 43 5.65 -3.53 -9.61
CA LEU A 43 5.07 -3.37 -10.94
C LEU A 43 6.14 -3.16 -12.01
N GLN A 44 7.16 -2.33 -11.74
CA GLN A 44 8.29 -2.11 -12.65
C GLN A 44 9.06 -3.40 -12.91
N ALA A 45 9.33 -4.21 -11.88
CA ALA A 45 10.02 -5.49 -12.03
C ALA A 45 9.20 -6.52 -12.82
N LEU A 46 7.91 -6.66 -12.52
CA LEU A 46 7.01 -7.56 -13.24
C LEU A 46 6.89 -7.15 -14.71
N TYR A 47 6.68 -5.86 -14.98
CA TYR A 47 6.60 -5.33 -16.34
C TYR A 47 7.90 -5.56 -17.13
N GLY A 48 9.06 -5.29 -16.51
CA GLY A 48 10.37 -5.53 -17.12
C GLY A 48 10.66 -7.00 -17.44
N ALA A 49 10.03 -7.93 -16.72
CA ALA A 49 10.11 -9.36 -16.95
C ALA A 49 9.01 -9.90 -17.89
N GLY A 50 8.15 -9.03 -18.44
CA GLY A 50 7.04 -9.42 -19.31
C GLY A 50 5.89 -10.12 -18.58
N VAL A 51 5.83 -10.06 -17.25
CA VAL A 51 4.75 -10.65 -16.45
C VAL A 51 3.57 -9.69 -16.40
N SER A 52 2.41 -10.17 -16.82
CA SER A 52 1.19 -9.38 -16.93
C SER A 52 0.54 -9.11 -15.57
N VAL A 53 0.18 -7.84 -15.34
CA VAL A 53 -0.61 -7.39 -14.19
C VAL A 53 -1.94 -6.82 -14.72
N PRO A 54 -3.11 -7.33 -14.29
CA PRO A 54 -3.32 -8.36 -13.25
C PRO A 54 -3.31 -9.81 -13.76
N GLY A 55 -3.08 -10.05 -15.05
CA GLY A 55 -3.34 -11.34 -15.71
C GLY A 55 -2.64 -12.54 -15.06
N GLU A 56 -1.34 -12.42 -14.78
CA GLU A 56 -0.57 -13.46 -14.10
C GLU A 56 -0.38 -13.17 -12.61
N VAL A 57 -0.20 -11.89 -12.27
CA VAL A 57 0.00 -11.46 -10.88
C VAL A 57 -0.87 -10.23 -10.62
N ALA A 58 -1.87 -10.38 -9.76
CA ALA A 58 -2.61 -9.25 -9.19
C ALA A 58 -1.71 -8.47 -8.21
N LEU A 59 -1.87 -7.16 -8.17
CA LEU A 59 -1.03 -6.29 -7.34
C LEU A 59 -1.89 -5.28 -6.59
N VAL A 60 -1.65 -5.18 -5.28
CA VAL A 60 -2.32 -4.22 -4.39
C VAL A 60 -1.27 -3.46 -3.58
N GLY A 61 -1.40 -2.14 -3.52
CA GLY A 61 -0.60 -1.26 -2.67
C GLY A 61 -1.34 -0.78 -1.43
N TYR A 62 -0.82 0.28 -0.83
CA TYR A 62 -1.33 0.94 0.37
C TYR A 62 -0.94 2.42 0.34
N ASP A 63 -1.78 3.31 0.85
CA ASP A 63 -1.70 4.79 0.92
C ASP A 63 -2.62 5.53 -0.07
N ASP A 64 -2.78 4.99 -1.26
CA ASP A 64 -3.44 5.63 -2.40
C ASP A 64 -2.83 6.97 -2.83
N ILE A 65 -1.51 6.98 -3.03
CA ILE A 65 -0.80 8.16 -3.52
C ILE A 65 -1.21 8.50 -4.96
N GLU A 66 -1.03 9.74 -5.38
CA GLU A 66 -1.40 10.20 -6.74
C GLU A 66 -0.78 9.33 -7.85
N PHE A 67 0.48 8.91 -7.67
CA PHE A 67 1.17 8.01 -8.60
C PHE A 67 0.51 6.63 -8.73
N ALA A 68 -0.23 6.16 -7.73
CA ALA A 68 -0.93 4.88 -7.79
C ALA A 68 -2.03 4.89 -8.86
N ALA A 69 -2.76 5.99 -8.99
CA ALA A 69 -3.77 6.17 -10.03
C ALA A 69 -3.17 6.40 -11.42
N ALA A 70 -2.02 7.08 -11.49
CA ALA A 70 -1.36 7.46 -12.75
C ALA A 70 -0.41 6.39 -13.32
N ALA A 71 -0.20 5.28 -12.61
CA ALA A 71 0.68 4.20 -13.05
C ALA A 71 0.23 3.60 -14.38
N ALA A 72 1.19 3.05 -15.14
CA ALA A 72 0.92 2.37 -16.42
C ALA A 72 -0.19 1.33 -16.29
N VAL A 73 -0.21 0.59 -15.18
CA VAL A 73 -1.37 -0.15 -14.67
C VAL A 73 -1.83 0.52 -13.37
N PRO A 74 -2.96 1.26 -13.37
CA PRO A 74 -3.46 1.92 -12.16
C PRO A 74 -3.61 0.92 -11.02
N LEU A 75 -2.96 1.22 -9.90
CA LEU A 75 -2.82 0.34 -8.75
C LEU A 75 -4.09 0.35 -7.89
N THR A 76 -4.63 -0.82 -7.60
CA THR A 76 -5.54 -1.02 -6.46
C THR A 76 -4.75 -0.71 -5.19
N SER A 77 -5.31 0.12 -4.31
CA SER A 77 -4.64 0.54 -3.09
C SER A 77 -5.63 0.74 -1.95
N VAL A 78 -5.16 0.55 -0.72
CA VAL A 78 -5.92 0.90 0.48
C VAL A 78 -5.65 2.36 0.82
N ARG A 79 -6.66 3.21 0.65
CA ARG A 79 -6.60 4.63 1.02
C ARG A 79 -6.79 4.78 2.52
N GLN A 80 -5.78 5.36 3.16
CA GLN A 80 -5.86 5.74 4.56
C GLN A 80 -6.54 7.11 4.69
N PRO A 81 -7.35 7.36 5.72
CA PRO A 81 -7.90 8.68 6.01
C PRO A 81 -6.83 9.59 6.65
N ALA A 82 -5.69 9.78 5.97
CA ALA A 82 -4.48 10.38 6.50
C ALA A 82 -4.70 11.78 7.12
N PHE A 83 -5.52 12.61 6.48
CA PHE A 83 -5.89 13.91 7.03
C PHE A 83 -6.65 13.80 8.36
N ARG A 84 -7.64 12.89 8.44
CA ARG A 84 -8.39 12.66 9.69
C ARG A 84 -7.50 12.04 10.76
N MET A 85 -6.57 11.15 10.39
CA MET A 85 -5.57 10.59 11.30
C MET A 85 -4.69 11.69 11.91
N GLY A 86 -4.12 12.55 11.07
CA GLY A 86 -3.28 13.66 11.53
C GLY A 86 -4.04 14.65 12.42
N ARG A 87 -5.29 14.98 12.03
CA ARG A 87 -6.16 15.84 12.83
C ARG A 87 -6.47 15.22 14.20
N ALA A 88 -6.91 13.96 14.22
CA ALA A 88 -7.21 13.26 15.47
C ALA A 88 -5.97 13.15 16.38
N ALA A 89 -4.79 12.88 15.81
CA ALA A 89 -3.55 12.83 16.58
C ALA A 89 -3.19 14.20 17.18
N ALA A 90 -3.36 15.29 16.43
CA ALA A 90 -3.15 16.64 16.94
C ALA A 90 -4.17 17.02 18.02
N ASP A 91 -5.45 16.72 17.80
CA ASP A 91 -6.53 16.97 18.77
C ASP A 91 -6.23 16.24 20.10
N LEU A 92 -5.84 14.95 20.04
CA LEU A 92 -5.45 14.16 21.24
C LEU A 92 -4.24 14.75 21.97
N LEU A 93 -3.20 15.19 21.24
CA LEU A 93 -2.01 15.80 21.84
C LEU A 93 -2.35 17.10 22.57
N ILE A 94 -3.21 17.93 21.97
CA ILE A 94 -3.66 19.21 22.57
C ILE A 94 -4.50 18.95 23.82
N GLU A 95 -5.38 17.95 23.79
CA GLU A 95 -6.19 17.55 24.96
C GLU A 95 -5.32 17.06 26.12
N GLU A 96 -4.25 16.31 25.83
CA GLU A 96 -3.33 15.77 26.85
C GLU A 96 -2.42 16.82 27.47
N THR A 97 -2.00 17.82 26.69
CA THR A 97 -0.96 18.79 27.11
C THR A 97 -1.48 20.19 27.40
N GLY A 98 -2.73 20.49 27.06
CA GLY A 98 -3.34 21.81 27.20
C GLY A 98 -3.78 22.16 28.62
N GLU A 99 -4.41 23.34 28.75
CA GLU A 99 -4.88 23.90 30.03
C GLU A 99 -5.91 23.00 30.74
N ASN A 100 -6.64 22.18 29.98
CA ASN A 100 -7.64 21.24 30.49
C ASN A 100 -7.12 19.81 30.72
N SER A 101 -5.79 19.61 30.70
CA SER A 101 -5.15 18.28 30.83
C SER A 101 -5.52 17.52 32.11
N GLY A 102 -5.92 18.22 33.18
CA GLY A 102 -6.32 17.61 34.45
C GLY A 102 -7.52 16.66 34.37
N GLY A 103 -8.30 16.69 33.29
CA GLY A 103 -9.41 15.76 33.01
C GLY A 103 -9.18 14.86 31.78
N HIS A 104 -7.95 14.76 31.28
CA HIS A 104 -7.66 13.99 30.07
C HIS A 104 -7.89 12.49 30.27
N GLU A 105 -8.54 11.85 29.30
CA GLU A 105 -8.66 10.40 29.20
C GLU A 105 -7.96 9.90 27.93
N HIS A 106 -7.13 8.87 28.08
CA HIS A 106 -6.44 8.26 26.95
C HIS A 106 -7.44 7.56 26.04
N GLN A 107 -7.48 7.98 24.78
CA GLN A 107 -8.40 7.45 23.78
C GLN A 107 -7.67 6.61 22.73
N ARG A 108 -8.36 5.56 22.27
CA ARG A 108 -7.95 4.78 21.09
C ARG A 108 -8.96 5.01 19.97
N ILE A 109 -8.58 5.82 18.99
CA ILE A 109 -9.41 6.09 17.81
C ILE A 109 -9.02 5.11 16.70
N VAL A 110 -9.99 4.38 16.17
CA VAL A 110 -9.82 3.49 15.00
C VAL A 110 -10.54 4.11 13.82
N LEU A 111 -9.79 4.43 12.76
CA LEU A 111 -10.34 5.01 11.54
C LEU A 111 -10.44 3.95 10.44
N GLN A 112 -11.60 3.88 9.79
CA GLN A 112 -11.87 2.92 8.73
C GLN A 112 -11.20 3.37 7.41
N PRO A 113 -10.29 2.56 6.83
CA PRO A 113 -9.75 2.81 5.50
C PRO A 113 -10.72 2.39 4.39
N GLU A 114 -10.43 2.82 3.16
CA GLU A 114 -11.20 2.49 1.95
C GLU A 114 -10.32 1.69 0.97
N LEU A 115 -10.86 0.61 0.39
CA LEU A 115 -10.19 -0.09 -0.71
C LEU A 115 -10.55 0.58 -2.04
N VAL A 116 -9.58 1.23 -2.67
CA VAL A 116 -9.74 1.84 -3.98
C VAL A 116 -9.34 0.82 -5.04
N VAL A 117 -10.33 0.13 -5.59
CA VAL A 117 -10.12 -0.91 -6.61
C VAL A 117 -9.82 -0.28 -7.97
N ARG A 118 -8.71 -0.71 -8.60
CA ARG A 118 -8.29 -0.29 -9.93
C ARG A 118 -7.84 -1.49 -10.77
N ARG A 119 -7.24 -1.22 -11.94
CA ARG A 119 -6.94 -2.22 -12.96
C ARG A 119 -5.98 -3.30 -12.48
N SER A 120 -5.06 -3.01 -11.54
CA SER A 120 -4.04 -3.98 -11.11
C SER A 120 -4.56 -5.19 -10.32
N SER A 121 -5.86 -5.26 -9.98
CA SER A 121 -6.45 -6.41 -9.29
C SER A 121 -7.78 -6.90 -9.87
N ILE A 122 -8.25 -6.33 -10.98
CA ILE A 122 -9.51 -6.74 -11.62
C ILE A 122 -9.21 -7.83 -12.67
N PRO A 123 -9.77 -9.04 -12.58
CA PRO A 123 -9.54 -10.07 -13.58
C PRO A 123 -9.89 -9.58 -14.99
N VAL A 124 -9.00 -9.79 -15.95
CA VAL A 124 -9.29 -9.52 -17.36
C VAL A 124 -10.28 -10.58 -17.82
N ARG A 125 -11.51 -10.17 -18.16
CA ARG A 125 -12.47 -11.07 -18.80
C ARG A 125 -12.03 -11.26 -20.26
N THR A 126 -11.54 -12.45 -20.59
CA THR A 126 -11.37 -12.96 -21.96
C THR A 126 -12.71 -13.40 -22.54
#